data_AF-A0A4W5JT87-F1
#
_entry.id   AF-A0A4W5JT87-F1
#
_cell.length_a   1.000
_cell.length_b   1.000
_cell.length_c   1.000
_cell.angle_alpha   90.00
_cell.angle_beta   90.00
_cell.angle_gamma   90.00
#
_symmetry.space_group_name_H-M   'P 1'
#
loop_
_entity.id
_entity.type
_entity.pdbx_description
1 polymer ?
#
loop_
_entity_poly.entity_id
_entity_poly.type
_entity_poly.pdbx_seq_one_letter_code
_entity_poly.pdbx_strand_id
1 'polypeptide(L)'
;MGRNLVHLITGSSVSNSVKTRFASLSQDGRLTVTKVTSVRGSLPILHFHYQLSEQRNASWETVFTSDSLFLEIPEGSLPEGSKEGLTSLLMFSEEKLGVSHVFLWFSKSRGDQALLTRTFHYIGFEIVKPGHPLIPPRADLVFLGYSMSPTCPESEED
;
A
#
# COMPACT_ATOMS: atom_id res chain seq x y z
N MET A 1 -1.08 -22.87 -3.26
CA MET A 1 -0.22 -22.02 -4.12
C MET A 1 -1.06 -20.87 -4.66
N GLY A 2 -1.38 -19.90 -3.80
CA GLY A 2 -2.17 -18.73 -4.19
C GLY A 2 -1.28 -17.76 -4.95
N ARG A 3 -1.64 -17.45 -6.20
CA ARG A 3 -0.98 -16.39 -6.95
C ARG A 3 -1.20 -15.07 -6.19
N ASN A 4 -0.09 -14.51 -5.71
CA ASN A 4 -0.02 -13.23 -5.05
C ASN A 4 -0.72 -12.16 -5.92
N LEU A 5 -1.61 -11.35 -5.32
CA LEU A 5 -2.48 -10.42 -6.05
C LEU A 5 -1.64 -9.36 -6.80
N VAL A 6 -0.50 -8.97 -6.24
CA VAL A 6 0.49 -8.06 -6.85
C VAL A 6 0.94 -8.61 -8.20
N HIS A 7 1.20 -9.92 -8.31
CA HIS A 7 1.57 -10.58 -9.56
C HIS A 7 0.42 -10.68 -10.58
N LEU A 8 -0.82 -10.81 -10.10
CA LEU A 8 -2.00 -10.82 -10.97
C LEU A 8 -2.25 -9.43 -11.57
N ILE A 9 -2.16 -8.38 -10.75
CA ILE A 9 -2.36 -6.99 -11.15
C ILE A 9 -1.22 -6.53 -12.08
N THR A 10 0.01 -6.96 -11.81
CA THR A 10 1.19 -6.57 -12.61
C THR A 10 1.34 -7.37 -13.91
N GLY A 11 0.58 -8.45 -14.10
CA GLY A 11 0.64 -9.29 -15.30
C GLY A 11 2.00 -9.96 -15.53
N SER A 12 2.79 -10.19 -14.48
CA SER A 12 4.17 -10.66 -14.60
C SER A 12 4.25 -12.13 -15.03
N SER A 13 4.56 -12.35 -16.31
CA SER A 13 5.23 -13.56 -16.77
C SER A 13 6.73 -13.40 -16.51
N VAL A 14 7.36 -14.44 -15.96
CA VAL A 14 8.79 -14.47 -15.56
C VAL A 14 9.68 -14.06 -16.74
N SER A 15 10.17 -12.81 -16.79
CA SER A 15 11.33 -12.37 -17.58
C SER A 15 11.72 -10.90 -17.32
N ASN A 16 13.01 -10.69 -17.01
CA ASN A 16 13.75 -9.42 -16.92
C ASN A 16 13.01 -8.18 -16.38
N SER A 17 13.01 -8.04 -15.05
CA SER A 17 12.59 -6.79 -14.39
C SER A 17 13.68 -5.73 -14.43
N VAL A 18 13.33 -4.50 -14.83
CA VAL A 18 14.19 -3.32 -14.68
C VAL A 18 13.93 -2.72 -13.30
N LYS A 19 14.92 -2.80 -12.40
CA LYS A 19 14.84 -2.27 -11.04
C LYS A 19 15.32 -0.81 -11.04
N THR A 20 14.39 0.12 -10.92
CA THR A 20 14.68 1.56 -10.80
C THR A 20 14.54 1.95 -9.33
N ARG A 21 15.65 2.26 -8.65
CA ARG A 21 15.59 2.72 -7.25
C ARG A 21 15.09 4.15 -7.18
N PHE A 22 14.09 4.39 -6.33
CA PHE A 22 13.74 5.75 -5.91
C PHE A 22 14.64 6.05 -4.71
N ALA A 23 15.15 7.29 -4.63
CA ALA A 23 15.98 7.70 -3.51
C ALA A 23 15.19 7.59 -2.19
N SER A 24 15.89 7.46 -1.07
CA SER A 24 15.30 7.51 0.27
C SER A 24 14.69 8.91 0.49
N LEU A 25 13.37 9.02 0.38
CA LEU A 25 12.65 10.25 0.72
C LEU A 25 11.70 9.95 1.87
N SER A 26 12.08 10.40 3.05
CA SER A 26 11.23 10.59 4.21
C SER A 26 11.86 11.70 5.04
N GLN A 27 11.03 12.38 5.82
CA GLN A 27 11.42 13.48 6.71
C GLN A 27 12.65 13.15 7.57
N ASP A 28 12.85 11.87 7.94
CA ASP A 28 13.97 11.38 8.76
C ASP A 28 14.97 10.47 8.00
N GLY A 29 14.84 10.33 6.68
CA GLY A 29 15.69 9.43 5.88
C GLY A 29 15.48 7.92 6.15
N ARG A 30 14.45 7.56 6.91
CA ARG A 30 14.15 6.17 7.34
C ARG A 30 13.41 5.33 6.31
N LEU A 31 12.75 5.98 5.35
CA LEU A 31 11.99 5.31 4.29
C LEU A 31 12.85 5.16 3.04
N THR A 32 13.02 3.92 2.60
CA THR A 32 13.64 3.58 1.32
C THR A 32 12.58 3.01 0.40
N VAL A 33 12.37 3.61 -0.77
CA VAL A 33 11.36 3.15 -1.74
C VAL A 33 12.07 2.62 -2.99
N THR A 34 11.78 1.37 -3.36
CA THR A 34 12.39 0.74 -4.53
C THR A 34 11.31 0.40 -5.55
N LYS A 35 11.38 0.98 -6.75
CA LYS A 35 10.45 0.63 -7.84
C LYS A 35 11.01 -0.51 -8.67
N VAL A 36 10.19 -1.52 -8.89
CA VAL A 36 10.45 -2.63 -9.78
C VAL A 36 9.44 -2.53 -10.92
N THR A 37 9.93 -2.22 -12.11
CA THR A 37 9.13 -2.15 -13.34
C THR A 37 9.45 -3.35 -14.20
N SER A 38 8.45 -4.21 -14.44
CA SER A 38 8.63 -5.48 -15.15
C SER A 38 8.13 -5.35 -16.59
N VAL A 39 8.97 -4.81 -17.49
CA VAL A 39 8.72 -4.62 -18.94
C VAL A 39 7.52 -3.74 -19.35
N ARG A 40 7.54 -3.25 -20.60
CA ARG A 40 6.54 -2.31 -21.16
C ARG A 40 5.14 -2.91 -21.07
N GLY A 41 4.30 -2.34 -20.21
CA GLY A 41 2.90 -2.73 -20.02
C GLY A 41 2.56 -3.31 -18.65
N SER A 42 3.54 -3.62 -17.80
CA SER A 42 3.24 -4.01 -16.41
C SER A 42 3.01 -2.79 -15.53
N LEU A 43 2.14 -2.93 -14.53
CA LEU A 43 2.08 -1.97 -13.45
C LEU A 43 3.38 -2.00 -12.63
N PRO A 44 3.93 -0.84 -12.22
CA PRO A 44 5.11 -0.78 -11.38
C PRO A 44 4.83 -1.26 -9.95
N ILE A 45 5.73 -2.08 -9.42
CA ILE A 45 5.73 -2.49 -8.02
C ILE A 45 6.63 -1.53 -7.24
N LEU A 46 6.18 -1.01 -6.11
CA LEU A 46 7.02 -0.24 -5.19
C LEU A 46 7.20 -1.02 -3.89
N HIS A 47 8.45 -1.24 -3.51
CA HIS A 47 8.84 -1.84 -2.24
C HIS A 47 9.19 -0.71 -1.29
N PHE A 48 8.39 -0.55 -0.25
CA PHE A 48 8.61 0.42 0.81
C PHE A 48 9.30 -0.28 1.97
N HIS A 49 10.49 0.18 2.31
CA HIS A 49 11.23 -0.29 3.47
C HIS A 49 11.40 0.85 4.45
N TYR A 50 10.70 0.76 5.57
CA TYR A 50 10.79 1.72 6.67
C TYR A 50 11.68 1.15 7.78
N GLN A 51 12.76 1.84 8.10
CA GLN A 51 13.69 1.44 9.16
C GLN A 51 13.55 2.39 10.35
N LEU A 52 12.87 1.94 11.40
CA LEU A 52 12.73 2.70 12.64
C LEU A 52 14.01 2.64 13.49
N SER A 53 14.64 1.46 13.57
CA SER A 53 15.94 1.22 14.20
C SER A 53 16.65 0.02 13.56
N GLU A 54 17.89 -0.30 13.97
CA GLU A 54 18.63 -1.46 13.44
C GLU A 54 17.88 -2.80 13.61
N GLN A 55 17.04 -2.91 14.63
CA GLN A 55 16.25 -4.11 14.95
C GLN A 55 14.78 -3.99 14.53
N ARG A 56 14.30 -2.79 14.17
CA ARG A 56 12.90 -2.51 13.86
C ARG A 56 12.76 -1.95 12.45
N ASN A 57 12.36 -2.83 11.54
CA ASN A 57 12.04 -2.46 10.17
C ASN A 57 10.65 -2.99 9.78
N ALA A 58 10.03 -2.31 8.84
CA ALA A 58 8.79 -2.72 8.21
C ALA A 58 8.99 -2.66 6.71
N SER A 59 8.65 -3.73 6.02
CA SER A 59 8.69 -3.77 4.56
C SER A 59 7.29 -4.02 4.02
N TRP A 60 6.96 -3.30 2.95
CA TRP A 60 5.66 -3.36 2.31
C TRP A 60 5.81 -3.40 0.80
N GLU A 61 5.09 -4.32 0.17
CA GLU A 61 5.02 -4.41 -1.28
C GLU A 61 3.73 -3.75 -1.76
N THR A 62 3.87 -2.90 -2.77
CA THR A 62 2.75 -2.17 -3.34
C THR A 62 2.75 -2.23 -4.84
N VAL A 63 1.57 -2.09 -5.44
CA VAL A 63 1.43 -1.79 -6.87
C VAL A 63 0.98 -0.35 -7.00
N PHE A 64 1.70 0.42 -7.81
CA PHE A 64 1.29 1.75 -8.20
C PHE A 64 0.54 1.68 -9.54
N THR A 65 -0.68 2.18 -9.55
CA THR A 65 -1.48 2.39 -10.77
C THR A 65 -1.55 3.88 -11.10
N SER A 66 -2.39 4.27 -12.06
CA SER A 66 -2.47 5.65 -12.56
C SER A 66 -2.63 6.70 -11.44
N ASP A 67 -3.49 6.43 -10.47
CA ASP A 67 -3.79 7.34 -9.34
C ASP A 67 -4.20 6.58 -8.07
N SER A 68 -3.79 5.31 -7.98
CA SER A 68 -4.12 4.47 -6.84
C SER A 68 -2.96 3.58 -6.46
N LEU A 69 -2.76 3.43 -5.17
CA LEU A 69 -1.71 2.60 -4.64
C LEU A 69 -2.33 1.40 -3.94
N PHE A 70 -1.78 0.24 -4.21
CA PHE A 70 -2.31 -1.04 -3.76
C PHE A 70 -1.28 -1.68 -2.83
N LEU A 71 -1.53 -1.77 -1.53
CA LEU A 71 -0.67 -2.37 -0.51
C LEU A 71 -1.16 -3.76 -0.07
N GLU A 72 -0.28 -4.76 -0.08
CA GLU A 72 -0.56 -6.06 0.54
C GLU A 72 -0.19 -6.04 2.02
N ILE A 73 -1.09 -6.52 2.88
CA ILE A 73 -0.77 -6.76 4.29
C ILE A 73 -0.25 -8.20 4.44
N PRO A 74 1.04 -8.38 4.82
CA PRO A 74 1.63 -9.71 4.95
C PRO A 74 0.94 -10.53 6.04
N GLU A 75 0.83 -11.84 5.84
CA GLU A 75 0.25 -12.76 6.82
C GLU A 75 1.09 -12.79 8.11
N GLY A 76 0.41 -12.71 9.27
CA GLY A 76 1.05 -12.64 10.58
C GLY A 76 0.97 -11.26 11.24
N SER A 77 1.55 -11.15 12.43
CA SER A 77 1.54 -9.90 13.19
C SER A 77 2.23 -8.79 12.42
N LEU A 78 1.62 -7.60 12.41
CA LEU A 78 2.26 -6.43 11.83
C LEU A 78 3.60 -6.16 12.54
N PRO A 79 4.71 -5.98 11.80
CA PRO A 79 6.00 -5.71 12.41
C PRO A 79 5.95 -4.43 13.25
N GLU A 80 6.80 -4.35 14.27
CA GLU A 80 6.83 -3.21 15.17
C GLU A 80 7.41 -1.99 14.46
N GLY A 81 6.63 -0.91 14.33
CA GLY A 81 6.94 0.20 13.42
C GLY A 81 6.08 0.22 12.16
N SER A 82 5.16 -0.74 11.99
CA SER A 82 4.21 -0.79 10.88
C SER A 82 3.32 0.43 10.78
N LYS A 83 2.89 1.02 11.91
CA LYS A 83 2.08 2.23 11.93
C LYS A 83 2.86 3.43 11.37
N GLU A 84 4.06 3.67 11.89
CA GLU A 84 4.95 4.75 11.47
C GLU A 84 5.40 4.55 10.01
N GLY A 85 5.66 3.31 9.63
CA GLY A 85 5.96 2.93 8.25
C GLY A 85 4.78 3.18 7.30
N LEU A 86 3.56 2.86 7.72
CA LEU A 86 2.35 3.13 6.95
C LEU A 86 2.10 4.63 6.83
N THR A 87 2.22 5.40 7.91
CA THR A 87 2.10 6.87 7.87
C THR A 87 3.13 7.48 6.94
N SER A 88 4.39 7.02 7.00
CA SER A 88 5.46 7.49 6.12
C SER A 88 5.19 7.11 4.66
N LEU A 89 4.63 5.93 4.41
CA LEU A 89 4.22 5.49 3.08
C LEU A 89 3.09 6.35 2.54
N LEU A 90 2.07 6.64 3.35
CA LEU A 90 0.95 7.51 2.98
C LEU A 90 1.44 8.89 2.56
N MET A 91 2.27 9.53 3.40
CA MET A 91 2.88 10.82 3.09
C MET A 91 3.72 10.78 1.81
N PHE A 92 4.55 9.76 1.62
CA PHE A 92 5.32 9.59 0.39
C PHE A 92 4.42 9.40 -0.83
N SER A 93 3.32 8.64 -0.68
CA SER A 93 2.40 8.38 -1.78
C SER A 93 1.66 9.65 -2.22
N GLU A 94 1.29 10.51 -1.28
CA GLU A 94 0.68 11.80 -1.58
C GLU A 94 1.71 12.78 -2.17
N GLU A 95 2.86 12.97 -1.52
CA GLU A 95 3.83 14.01 -1.90
C GLU A 95 4.68 13.63 -3.12
N LYS A 96 5.05 12.35 -3.27
CA LYS A 96 5.96 11.89 -4.33
C LYS A 96 5.28 11.16 -5.46
N LEU A 97 4.24 10.37 -5.15
CA LEU A 97 3.50 9.64 -6.18
C LEU A 97 2.27 10.40 -6.67
N GLY A 98 1.76 11.36 -5.90
CA GLY A 98 0.56 12.11 -6.24
C GLY A 98 -0.68 11.24 -6.32
N VAL A 99 -0.79 10.19 -5.49
CA VAL A 99 -1.97 9.30 -5.51
C VAL A 99 -3.12 9.88 -4.72
N SER A 100 -4.33 9.80 -5.27
CA SER A 100 -5.57 10.18 -4.62
C SER A 100 -6.12 9.07 -3.72
N HIS A 101 -5.82 7.80 -4.01
CA HIS A 101 -6.38 6.66 -3.30
C HIS A 101 -5.33 5.61 -2.92
N VAL A 102 -5.44 5.07 -1.71
CA VAL A 102 -4.62 3.96 -1.23
C VAL A 102 -5.51 2.81 -0.79
N PHE A 103 -5.33 1.65 -1.41
CA PHE A 103 -6.06 0.43 -1.11
C PHE A 103 -5.14 -0.57 -0.39
N LEU A 104 -5.61 -1.16 0.70
CA LEU A 104 -4.97 -2.28 1.38
C LEU A 104 -5.75 -3.55 1.11
N TRP A 105 -5.10 -4.71 1.04
CA TRP A 105 -5.79 -5.99 1.13
C TRP A 105 -5.10 -7.01 2.01
N PHE A 106 -5.90 -7.94 2.50
CA PHE A 106 -5.44 -9.10 3.26
C PHE A 106 -6.40 -10.29 3.08
N SER A 107 -5.92 -11.49 3.40
CA SER A 107 -6.74 -12.71 3.32
C SER A 107 -7.89 -12.69 4.32
N LYS A 108 -9.10 -13.02 3.86
CA LYS A 108 -10.29 -13.15 4.70
C LYS A 108 -10.20 -14.33 5.67
N SER A 109 -9.33 -15.31 5.43
CA SER A 109 -9.15 -16.46 6.32
C SER A 109 -8.32 -16.14 7.57
N ARG A 110 -7.86 -14.89 7.73
CA ARG A 110 -7.04 -14.46 8.85
C ARG A 110 -7.85 -14.30 10.14
N GLY A 111 -7.37 -14.93 11.22
CA GLY A 111 -7.99 -14.81 12.55
C GLY A 111 -7.92 -13.39 13.13
N ASP A 112 -6.98 -12.56 12.67
CA ASP A 112 -6.78 -11.17 13.09
C ASP A 112 -7.48 -10.13 12.18
N GLN A 113 -8.35 -10.56 11.25
CA GLN A 113 -9.11 -9.66 10.37
C GLN A 113 -9.80 -8.52 11.13
N ALA A 114 -10.50 -8.82 12.23
CA ALA A 114 -11.25 -7.83 12.97
C ALA A 114 -10.34 -6.75 13.59
N LEU A 115 -9.17 -7.18 14.07
CA LEU A 115 -8.16 -6.28 14.63
C LEU A 115 -7.55 -5.40 13.53
N LEU A 116 -7.17 -5.98 12.39
CA LEU A 116 -6.61 -5.24 11.26
C LEU A 116 -7.59 -4.20 10.75
N THR A 117 -8.82 -4.60 10.45
CA THR A 117 -9.89 -3.68 10.03
C THR A 117 -10.03 -2.53 11.02
N ARG A 118 -10.09 -2.83 12.32
CA ARG A 118 -10.23 -1.80 13.36
C ARG A 118 -9.01 -0.87 13.41
N THR A 119 -7.80 -1.41 13.34
CA THR A 119 -6.56 -0.62 13.35
C THR A 119 -6.49 0.33 12.16
N PHE A 120 -6.75 -0.16 10.94
CA PHE A 120 -6.73 0.68 9.75
C PHE A 120 -7.89 1.66 9.73
N HIS A 121 -9.05 1.28 10.28
CA HIS A 121 -10.18 2.19 10.43
C HIS A 121 -9.87 3.41 11.30
N TYR A 122 -9.11 3.22 12.38
CA TYR A 122 -8.62 4.35 13.20
C TYR A 122 -7.67 5.30 12.44
N ILE A 123 -7.02 4.83 11.38
CA ILE A 123 -6.15 5.66 10.51
C ILE A 123 -6.99 6.39 9.43
N GLY A 124 -8.25 5.99 9.24
CA GLY A 124 -9.17 6.54 8.24
C GLY A 124 -9.43 5.62 7.05
N PHE A 125 -8.96 4.37 7.08
CA PHE A 125 -9.32 3.40 6.04
C PHE A 125 -10.74 2.86 6.24
N GLU A 126 -11.43 2.62 5.15
CA GLU A 126 -12.78 2.05 5.16
C GLU A 126 -12.84 0.74 4.39
N ILE A 127 -13.68 -0.19 4.83
CA ILE A 127 -13.86 -1.46 4.11
C ILE A 127 -14.52 -1.17 2.75
N VAL A 128 -13.85 -1.59 1.68
CA VAL A 128 -14.40 -1.47 0.33
C VAL A 128 -15.22 -2.72 0.02
N LYS A 129 -16.43 -2.51 -0.51
CA LYS A 129 -17.31 -3.62 -0.89
C LYS A 129 -16.70 -4.40 -2.06
N PRO A 130 -16.74 -5.75 -2.01
CA PRO A 130 -16.35 -6.57 -3.16
C PRO A 130 -17.27 -6.25 -4.34
N GLY A 131 -16.68 -6.04 -5.52
CA GLY A 131 -17.40 -5.58 -6.72
C GLY A 131 -17.17 -4.10 -7.07
N HIS A 132 -16.30 -3.40 -6.34
CA HIS A 132 -15.80 -2.09 -6.76
C HIS A 132 -15.03 -2.21 -8.10
N PRO A 133 -15.24 -1.34 -9.09
CA PRO A 133 -14.62 -1.46 -10.42
C PRO A 133 -13.08 -1.47 -10.40
N LEU A 134 -12.47 -0.88 -9.36
CA LEU A 134 -11.01 -0.87 -9.16
C LEU A 134 -10.47 -2.10 -8.43
N ILE A 135 -11.34 -2.97 -7.90
CA ILE A 135 -10.94 -4.11 -7.07
C ILE A 135 -11.19 -5.41 -7.83
N PRO A 136 -10.18 -6.28 -7.98
CA PRO A 136 -10.37 -7.60 -8.59
C PRO A 136 -11.43 -8.40 -7.84
N PRO A 137 -12.32 -9.14 -8.53
CA PRO A 137 -13.35 -9.95 -7.89
C PRO A 137 -12.72 -11.17 -7.19
N ARG A 138 -12.20 -10.95 -5.98
CA ARG A 138 -11.58 -11.93 -5.10
C ARG A 138 -12.34 -11.96 -3.77
N ALA A 139 -13.29 -12.89 -3.66
CA ALA A 139 -14.12 -13.05 -2.46
C ALA A 139 -13.35 -13.61 -1.25
N ASP A 140 -12.14 -14.12 -1.49
CA ASP A 140 -11.15 -14.60 -0.53
C ASP A 140 -10.35 -13.48 0.13
N LEU A 141 -10.43 -12.25 -0.39
CA LEU A 141 -9.68 -11.09 0.12
C LEU A 141 -10.62 -10.02 0.68
N VAL A 142 -10.11 -9.30 1.67
CA VAL A 142 -10.75 -8.10 2.23
C VAL A 142 -9.96 -6.91 1.75
N PHE A 143 -10.66 -5.87 1.28
CA PHE A 143 -10.05 -4.64 0.81
C PHE A 143 -10.45 -3.48 1.71
N LEU A 144 -9.49 -2.61 2.00
CA LEU A 144 -9.66 -1.36 2.71
C LEU A 144 -9.22 -0.22 1.78
N GLY A 145 -9.91 0.91 1.78
CA GLY A 145 -9.60 2.07 0.94
C GLY A 145 -9.40 3.30 1.80
N TYR A 146 -8.45 4.13 1.40
CA TYR A 146 -8.14 5.43 2.00
C TYR A 146 -8.11 6.47 0.89
N SER A 147 -8.82 7.57 1.10
CA SER A 147 -8.82 8.71 0.19
C SER A 147 -7.89 9.77 0.75
N MET A 148 -6.88 10.15 -0.02
CA MET A 148 -6.11 11.35 0.23
C MET A 148 -7.01 12.54 -0.10
N SER A 149 -7.78 13.03 0.87
CA SER A 149 -8.57 14.25 0.67
C SER A 149 -7.61 15.44 0.60
N PRO A 150 -7.64 16.27 -0.47
CA PRO A 150 -7.06 17.59 -0.37
C PRO A 150 -7.95 18.36 0.62
N THR A 151 -7.38 18.74 1.76
CA THR A 151 -7.87 19.77 2.71
C THR A 151 -9.38 19.96 2.74
N CYS A 152 -10.02 19.56 3.84
CA CYS A 152 -11.29 20.17 4.25
C CYS A 152 -11.23 21.68 3.96
N PRO A 153 -12.12 22.24 3.12
CA PRO A 153 -12.21 23.69 3.04
C PRO A 153 -12.50 24.15 4.47
N GLU A 154 -11.57 24.94 5.01
CA GLU A 154 -11.79 25.71 6.22
C GLU A 154 -13.07 26.50 5.97
N SER A 155 -14.15 26.10 6.64
CA SER A 155 -15.36 26.90 6.69
C SER A 155 -15.00 28.15 7.48
N GLU A 156 -14.48 29.18 6.79
CA GLU A 156 -14.55 30.55 7.27
C GLU A 156 -16.04 30.88 7.39
N GLU A 157 -16.56 30.78 8.61
CA GLU A 157 -17.89 31.25 8.99
C GLU A 157 -17.76 32.75 9.28
N ASP A 158 -18.38 33.56 8.41
CA ASP A 158 -18.47 35.04 8.45
C ASP A 158 -19.35 35.53 9.62
#